data_AF-A0A351MR40-F1
#
_entry.id   AF-A0A351MR40-F1
#
_cell.length_a   1.000
_cell.length_b   1.000
_cell.length_c   1.000
_cell.angle_alpha   90.00
_cell.angle_beta   90.00
_cell.angle_gamma   90.00
#
_symmetry.space_group_name_H-M   'P 1'
#
loop_
_entity.id
_entity.type
_entity.pdbx_description
1 polymer ?
#
loop_
_entity_poly.entity_id
_entity_poly.type
_entity_poly.pdbx_seq_one_letter_code
_entity_poly.pdbx_strand_id
1 'polypeptide(L)' 'LDGDRVTSCDPVIGYLHRGDEKIAEAMTYNQFVPYTDRLDYLAPLANNVAYAIAVENLAG' A
#
# COMPACT_ATOMS: atom_id res chain seq x y z
N LEU A 1 5.94 14.22 -27.08
CA LEU A 1 6.41 13.27 -28.11
C LEU A 1 7.19 14.06 -29.15
N ASP A 2 8.22 13.47 -29.72
CA ASP A 2 8.91 13.92 -30.94
C ASP A 2 8.98 12.73 -31.89
N GLY A 3 8.09 12.70 -32.88
CA GLY A 3 7.80 11.49 -33.66
C GLY A 3 7.44 10.30 -32.76
N ASP A 4 8.19 9.21 -32.91
CA ASP A 4 8.03 7.98 -32.12
C ASP A 4 8.78 8.03 -30.77
N ARG A 5 9.52 9.10 -30.49
CA ARG A 5 10.28 9.23 -29.24
C ARG A 5 9.44 9.95 -28.19
N VAL A 6 9.26 9.31 -27.03
CA VAL A 6 8.69 9.98 -25.85
C VAL A 6 9.69 11.02 -25.33
N THR A 7 9.30 12.29 -25.34
CA THR A 7 10.11 13.42 -24.85
C THR A 7 9.77 13.81 -23.41
N SER A 8 8.53 13.60 -23.00
CA SER A 8 8.04 13.78 -21.63
C SER A 8 6.81 12.90 -21.39
N CYS A 9 6.58 12.55 -20.14
CA CYS A 9 5.39 11.88 -19.65
C CYS A 9 5.08 12.44 -18.26
N ASP A 10 3.82 12.77 -18.01
CA ASP A 10 3.33 13.19 -16.70
C ASP A 10 2.34 12.14 -16.19
N PRO A 11 2.76 11.21 -15.30
CA PRO A 11 1.88 10.18 -14.78
C PRO A 11 0.91 10.80 -13.76
N VAL A 12 -0.37 10.89 -14.12
CA VAL A 12 -1.44 11.25 -13.19
C VAL A 12 -1.81 10.00 -12.38
N ILE A 13 -1.47 9.99 -11.10
CA ILE A 13 -1.71 8.87 -10.17
C ILE A 13 -2.85 9.18 -9.19
N GLY A 14 -3.28 8.17 -8.42
CA GLY A 14 -4.27 8.33 -7.35
C GLY A 14 -5.70 7.91 -7.70
N TYR A 15 -5.97 7.45 -8.92
CA TYR A 15 -7.30 6.93 -9.31
C TYR A 15 -7.77 5.72 -8.49
N LEU A 16 -6.84 4.96 -7.90
CA LEU A 16 -7.12 3.85 -6.98
C LEU A 16 -6.80 4.21 -5.51
N HIS A 17 -6.55 5.47 -5.20
CA HIS A 17 -6.31 5.88 -3.81
C HIS A 17 -7.59 5.69 -3.00
N ARG A 18 -7.50 4.93 -1.89
CA ARG A 18 -8.65 4.63 -1.01
C ARG A 18 -8.50 5.18 0.41
N GLY A 19 -7.41 5.89 0.70
CA GLY A 19 -7.13 6.37 2.05
C GLY A 19 -6.91 5.25 3.07
N ASP A 20 -6.28 4.14 2.66
CA ASP A 20 -6.06 2.97 3.52
C ASP A 20 -5.33 3.34 4.83
N GLU A 21 -4.40 4.30 4.78
CA GLU A 21 -3.71 4.86 5.97
C GLU A 21 -4.69 5.51 6.95
N LYS A 22 -5.68 6.26 6.45
CA LYS A 22 -6.69 6.91 7.29
C LYS A 22 -7.63 5.89 7.91
N ILE A 23 -7.93 4.82 7.19
CA ILE A 23 -8.72 3.69 7.69
C ILE A 23 -7.96 2.98 8.82
N ALA A 24 -6.63 2.81 8.69
CA ALA A 24 -5.77 2.20 9.71
C ALA A 24 -5.86 2.94 11.06
N GLU A 25 -5.89 4.27 11.06
CA GLU A 25 -6.00 5.09 12.27
C GLU A 25 -7.27 4.80 13.09
N ALA A 26 -8.32 4.29 12.45
CA ALA A 26 -9.61 3.97 13.08
C ALA A 26 -9.74 2.48 13.46
N MET A 27 -8.70 1.68 13.26
CA MET A 27 -8.71 0.23 13.49
C MET A 27 -7.66 -0.20 14.52
N THR A 28 -7.91 -1.33 15.18
CA THR A 28 -6.88 -2.00 15.97
C THR A 28 -5.89 -2.73 15.06
N TYR A 29 -4.68 -3.01 15.56
CA TYR A 29 -3.61 -3.60 14.75
C TYR A 29 -4.04 -4.87 13.99
N ASN A 30 -4.78 -5.77 14.65
CA ASN A 30 -5.23 -7.02 14.03
C ASN A 30 -6.38 -6.81 13.01
N GLN A 31 -7.23 -5.80 13.21
CA GLN A 31 -8.30 -5.47 12.27
C GLN A 31 -7.79 -4.95 10.93
N PHE A 32 -6.59 -4.35 10.92
CA PHE A 32 -6.00 -3.78 9.71
C PHE A 32 -5.27 -4.82 8.82
N VAL A 33 -4.99 -6.03 9.31
CA VAL A 33 -4.27 -7.07 8.54
C VAL A 33 -4.91 -7.36 7.17
N PRO A 34 -6.24 -7.47 7.01
CA PRO A 34 -6.83 -7.69 5.68
C PRO A 34 -6.64 -6.51 4.71
N TYR A 35 -6.35 -5.30 5.22
CA TYR A 35 -6.06 -4.14 4.36
C TYR A 35 -4.64 -4.20 3.80
N THR A 36 -3.69 -4.80 4.51
CA THR A 36 -2.31 -4.96 4.01
C THR A 36 -2.24 -5.89 2.80
N ASP A 37 -3.14 -6.87 2.70
CA ASP A 37 -3.33 -7.70 1.49
C ASP A 37 -3.68 -6.86 0.23
N ARG A 38 -4.26 -5.67 0.41
CA ARG A 38 -4.82 -4.83 -0.67
C ARG A 38 -3.89 -3.71 -1.12
N LEU A 39 -2.69 -3.62 -0.56
CA LEU A 39 -1.67 -2.65 -0.94
C LEU A 39 -0.83 -3.14 -2.13
N ASP A 40 -0.50 -4.43 -2.15
CA ASP A 40 0.06 -5.15 -3.29
C ASP A 40 -0.73 -6.44 -3.49
N TYR A 41 -1.58 -6.43 -4.52
CA TYR A 41 -2.45 -7.55 -4.86
C TYR A 41 -1.70 -8.76 -5.42
N LEU A 42 -0.44 -8.62 -5.82
CA LEU A 42 0.38 -9.72 -6.34
C LEU A 42 1.17 -10.42 -5.23
N ALA A 43 1.47 -9.73 -4.13
CA ALA A 43 2.23 -10.27 -3.00
C ALA A 43 1.59 -9.97 -1.63
N PRO A 44 0.32 -10.36 -1.40
CA PRO A 44 -0.42 -10.02 -0.18
C PRO A 44 0.28 -10.54 1.10
N LEU A 45 0.83 -11.75 1.04
CA LEU A 45 1.52 -12.37 2.18
C LEU A 45 2.79 -11.59 2.58
N ALA A 46 3.51 -11.00 1.62
CA ALA A 46 4.69 -10.21 1.92
C ALA A 46 4.32 -8.95 2.71
N ASN A 47 3.21 -8.29 2.35
CA ASN A 47 2.71 -7.14 3.07
C ASN A 47 2.25 -7.48 4.49
N ASN A 48 1.53 -8.60 4.65
CA ASN A 48 1.09 -9.05 5.98
C ASN A 48 2.29 -9.33 6.89
N VAL A 49 3.31 -10.01 6.37
CA VAL A 49 4.53 -10.31 7.14
C VAL A 49 5.27 -9.02 7.51
N ALA A 50 5.43 -8.08 6.56
CA ALA A 50 6.07 -6.80 6.84
C ALA A 50 5.32 -6.01 7.93
N TYR A 51 3.99 -5.98 7.86
CA TYR A 51 3.16 -5.32 8.85
C TYR A 51 3.22 -6.03 10.21
N ALA A 52 3.12 -7.36 10.25
CA ALA A 52 3.22 -8.14 11.49
C ALA A 52 4.57 -7.92 12.18
N ILE A 53 5.69 -8.01 11.44
CA ILE A 53 7.03 -7.75 11.98
C ILE A 53 7.12 -6.34 12.56
N ALA A 54 6.54 -5.34 11.90
CA ALA A 54 6.54 -3.97 12.41
C ALA A 54 5.76 -3.83 13.74
N VAL A 55 4.60 -4.46 13.84
CA VAL A 55 3.78 -4.47 15.06
C VAL A 55 4.46 -5.27 16.18
N GLU A 56 5.05 -6.41 15.87
CA GLU A 56 5.78 -7.26 16.81
C GLU A 56 6.99 -6.52 17.40
N ASN A 57 7.81 -5.88 16.55
CA ASN A 57 8.94 -5.08 17.00
C ASN A 57 8.54 -3.89 17.89
N LEU A 58 7.34 -3.34 17.68
CA LEU A 58 6.80 -2.27 18.52
C LEU A 58 6.32 -2.80 19.89
N ALA A 59 5.81 -4.04 19.92
CA ALA A 59 5.27 -4.67 21.12
C ALA A 59 6.35 -5.22 22.08
N GLY A 60 7.56 -5.51 21.58
CA GLY A 60 8.71 -5.96 22.37
C GLY A 60 9.07 -7.41 22.11
#